data_AF-A0A923LBW3-F1
#
_entry.id   AF-A0A923LBW3-F1
#
_cell.length_a   1.000
_cell.length_b   1.000
_cell.length_c   1.000
_cell.angle_alpha   90.00
_cell.angle_beta   90.00
_cell.angle_gamma   90.00
#
_symmetry.space_group_name_H-M   'P 1'
#
loop_
_entity.id
_entity.type
_entity.pdbx_description
1 polymer ?
#
loop_
_entity_poly.entity_id
_entity_poly.type
_entity_poly.pdbx_seq_one_letter_code
_entity_poly.pdbx_strand_id
1 'polypeptide(L)'
;MKKKAAAVLILALTAALAAGGSLTDTNFSVIGNRGRGRLLFLAWGALVAVWGYISMEDLMEQGQIRDGWTEGFLLLAELCFLWGLGLPYRPRLVPGMAGLHVGLSLTGCLFFLFCIIRFLHQLERRFGRQFGLEKALLWSVLLISAALYRAVGIISGLLELFVTLAFVWYLKRMEKKLVKISLAKGGECVILNRLK
;
A
#
# COMPACT_ATOMS: atom_id res chain seq x y z
N MET A 1 9.34 8.85 14.74
CA MET A 1 8.06 8.86 15.50
C MET A 1 6.83 9.13 14.63
N LYS A 2 6.88 10.09 13.69
CA LYS A 2 5.74 10.49 12.84
C LYS A 2 5.14 9.36 11.98
N LYS A 3 5.95 8.54 11.27
CA LYS A 3 5.46 7.39 10.46
C LYS A 3 4.73 6.30 11.26
N LYS A 4 5.17 6.04 12.50
CA LYS A 4 4.51 5.04 13.36
C LYS A 4 3.12 5.51 13.78
N ALA A 5 3.00 6.77 14.19
CA ALA A 5 1.72 7.40 14.53
C ALA A 5 0.79 7.45 13.32
N ALA A 6 1.29 7.84 12.14
CA ALA A 6 0.51 7.83 10.90
C ALA A 6 -0.04 6.44 10.57
N ALA A 7 0.78 5.39 10.69
CA ALA A 7 0.30 4.02 10.48
C ALA A 7 -0.76 3.59 11.49
N VAL A 8 -0.63 3.95 12.78
CA VAL A 8 -1.67 3.68 13.79
C VAL A 8 -2.96 4.42 13.42
N LEU A 9 -2.85 5.67 13.00
CA LEU A 9 -3.99 6.48 12.56
C LEU A 9 -4.67 5.87 11.33
N ILE A 10 -3.91 5.42 10.32
CA ILE A 10 -4.46 4.69 9.16
C ILE A 10 -5.30 3.52 9.64
N LEU A 11 -4.77 2.68 10.54
CA LEU A 11 -5.49 1.51 11.02
C LEU A 11 -6.75 1.89 11.83
N ALA A 12 -6.67 2.93 12.64
CA ALA A 12 -7.82 3.44 13.39
C ALA A 12 -8.93 3.97 12.45
N LEU A 13 -8.56 4.75 11.42
CA LEU A 13 -9.50 5.26 10.41
C LEU A 13 -10.09 4.12 9.57
N THR A 14 -9.28 3.11 9.23
CA THR A 14 -9.71 1.90 8.53
C THR A 14 -10.74 1.14 9.36
N ALA A 15 -10.50 0.95 10.66
CA ALA A 15 -11.43 0.31 11.57
C ALA A 15 -12.73 1.13 11.72
N ALA A 16 -12.63 2.47 11.81
CA ALA A 16 -13.80 3.35 11.87
C ALA A 16 -14.66 3.26 10.61
N LEU A 17 -14.05 3.21 9.42
CA LEU A 17 -14.76 2.99 8.16
C LEU A 17 -15.38 1.59 8.10
N ALA A 18 -14.63 0.55 8.49
CA ALA A 18 -15.11 -0.83 8.55
C ALA A 18 -16.31 -1.00 9.49
N ALA A 19 -16.35 -0.28 10.61
CA ALA A 19 -17.49 -0.30 11.54
C ALA A 19 -18.73 0.46 11.01
N GLY A 20 -18.59 1.28 9.97
CA GLY A 20 -19.66 2.13 9.43
C GLY A 20 -20.66 1.43 8.50
N GLY A 21 -20.50 0.13 8.23
CA GLY A 21 -21.38 -0.62 7.34
C GLY A 21 -21.08 -2.12 7.27
N SER A 22 -21.84 -2.84 6.45
CA SER A 22 -21.57 -4.27 6.15
C SER A 22 -20.22 -4.42 5.43
N LEU A 23 -19.36 -5.30 5.94
CA LEU A 23 -18.06 -5.56 5.33
C LEU A 23 -18.16 -6.31 3.99
N THR A 24 -19.26 -7.01 3.74
CA THR A 24 -19.45 -7.79 2.50
C THR A 24 -20.30 -7.05 1.47
N ASP A 25 -21.24 -6.21 1.91
CA ASP A 25 -22.26 -5.65 0.99
C ASP A 25 -22.01 -4.19 0.64
N THR A 26 -21.05 -3.55 1.31
CA THR A 26 -20.64 -2.18 1.03
C THR A 26 -19.13 -2.04 1.01
N ASN A 27 -18.65 -0.83 0.74
CA ASN A 27 -17.23 -0.49 0.70
C ASN A 27 -17.03 0.92 1.29
N PHE A 28 -15.78 1.27 1.56
CA PHE A 28 -15.41 2.50 2.23
C PHE A 28 -15.81 3.73 1.41
N SER A 29 -15.80 3.66 0.08
CA SER A 29 -16.22 4.77 -0.77
C SER A 29 -17.75 4.99 -0.73
N VAL A 30 -18.56 3.95 -0.55
CA VAL A 30 -20.00 4.08 -0.26
C VAL A 30 -20.24 4.66 1.13
N ILE A 31 -19.55 4.15 2.16
CA ILE A 31 -19.65 4.66 3.53
C ILE A 31 -19.24 6.14 3.57
N GLY A 32 -18.17 6.48 2.85
CA GLY A 32 -17.68 7.85 2.66
C GLY A 32 -18.65 8.78 1.94
N ASN A 33 -19.68 8.26 1.27
CA ASN A 33 -20.71 9.11 0.65
C ASN A 33 -21.99 9.22 1.48
N ARG A 34 -22.04 8.64 2.69
CA ARG A 34 -23.16 8.77 3.63
C ARG A 34 -22.90 9.88 4.66
N GLY A 35 -23.80 10.86 4.74
CA GLY A 35 -23.76 11.92 5.76
C GLY A 35 -22.40 12.63 5.85
N ARG A 36 -21.80 12.66 7.06
CA ARG A 36 -20.49 13.29 7.32
C ARG A 36 -19.29 12.38 7.01
N GLY A 37 -19.52 11.17 6.49
CA GLY A 37 -18.48 10.17 6.23
C GLY A 37 -17.46 10.57 5.16
N ARG A 38 -17.75 11.60 4.36
CA ARG A 38 -16.86 12.03 3.26
C ARG A 38 -15.52 12.52 3.76
N LEU A 39 -15.51 13.32 4.82
CA LEU A 39 -14.26 13.81 5.40
C LEU A 39 -13.42 12.66 5.97
N LEU A 40 -14.06 11.67 6.61
CA LEU A 40 -13.38 10.49 7.14
C LEU A 40 -12.74 9.67 6.01
N PHE A 41 -13.49 9.41 4.94
CA PHE A 41 -13.00 8.68 3.78
C PHE A 41 -11.85 9.41 3.06
N LEU A 42 -11.98 10.73 2.86
CA LEU A 42 -10.92 11.54 2.26
C LEU A 42 -9.67 11.57 3.14
N ALA A 43 -9.81 11.75 4.45
CA ALA A 43 -8.69 11.74 5.39
C ALA A 43 -7.99 10.38 5.40
N TRP A 44 -8.76 9.28 5.44
CA TRP A 44 -8.22 7.92 5.36
C TRP A 44 -7.46 7.69 4.05
N GLY A 45 -8.10 7.95 2.90
CA GLY A 45 -7.51 7.69 1.59
C GLY A 45 -6.26 8.52 1.33
N ALA A 46 -6.30 9.82 1.68
CA ALA A 46 -5.14 10.71 1.53
C ALA A 46 -3.98 10.27 2.45
N LEU A 47 -4.29 9.86 3.67
CA LEU A 47 -3.27 9.38 4.60
C LEU A 47 -2.65 8.06 4.13
N VAL A 48 -3.44 7.11 3.60
CA VAL A 48 -2.94 5.86 3.02
C VAL A 48 -2.01 6.12 1.84
N ALA A 49 -2.42 6.98 0.91
CA ALA A 49 -1.64 7.34 -0.28
C ALA A 49 -0.30 8.00 0.10
N VAL A 50 -0.35 9.12 0.84
CA VAL A 50 0.84 9.87 1.26
C VAL A 50 1.78 9.03 2.12
N TRP A 51 1.25 8.28 3.09
CA TRP A 51 2.08 7.41 3.93
C TRP A 51 2.71 6.28 3.11
N GLY A 52 1.99 5.73 2.13
CA GLY A 52 2.46 4.75 1.17
C GLY A 52 3.64 5.26 0.36
N TYR A 53 3.48 6.44 -0.25
CA TYR A 53 4.51 7.13 -1.02
C TYR A 53 5.78 7.35 -0.20
N ILE A 54 5.66 8.02 0.95
CA ILE A 54 6.81 8.30 1.85
C ILE A 54 7.48 6.99 2.29
N SER A 55 6.68 5.96 2.61
CA SER A 55 7.24 4.68 3.04
C SER A 55 8.00 3.98 1.92
N MET A 56 7.57 4.10 0.67
CA MET A 56 8.31 3.55 -0.47
C MET A 56 9.58 4.33 -0.80
N GLU A 57 9.53 5.67 -0.79
CA GLU A 57 10.73 6.51 -0.94
C GLU A 57 11.79 6.15 0.12
N ASP A 58 11.40 6.05 1.39
CA ASP A 58 12.31 5.65 2.47
C ASP A 58 12.92 4.25 2.22
N LEU A 59 12.13 3.31 1.69
CA LEU A 59 12.61 1.96 1.36
C LEU A 59 13.60 1.98 0.20
N MET A 60 13.33 2.78 -0.84
CA MET A 60 14.23 2.99 -1.98
C MET A 60 15.55 3.59 -1.51
N GLU A 61 15.51 4.60 -0.64
CA GLU A 61 16.71 5.23 -0.06
C GLU A 61 17.51 4.24 0.79
N GLN A 62 16.86 3.52 1.70
CA GLN A 62 17.52 2.51 2.54
C GLN A 62 18.10 1.35 1.73
N GLY A 63 17.39 0.92 0.69
CA GLY A 63 17.86 -0.09 -0.26
C GLY A 63 18.93 0.44 -1.22
N GLN A 64 19.15 1.75 -1.24
CA GLN A 64 19.95 2.47 -2.24
C GLN A 64 19.57 2.04 -3.67
N ILE A 65 18.26 1.97 -3.93
CA ILE A 65 17.69 1.64 -5.23
C ILE A 65 17.14 2.93 -5.83
N ARG A 66 17.79 3.42 -6.89
CA ARG A 66 17.28 4.48 -7.76
C ARG A 66 17.06 3.88 -9.14
N ASP A 67 15.80 3.60 -9.47
CA ASP A 67 15.40 2.92 -10.69
C ASP A 67 14.15 3.61 -11.26
N GLY A 68 14.27 4.19 -12.45
CA GLY A 68 13.21 5.01 -13.04
C GLY A 68 11.89 4.26 -13.26
N TRP A 69 11.92 2.93 -13.44
CA TRP A 69 10.69 2.14 -13.51
C TRP A 69 10.00 2.05 -12.15
N THR A 70 10.76 1.80 -11.08
CA THR A 70 10.20 1.72 -9.72
C THR A 70 9.62 3.07 -9.30
N GLU A 71 10.35 4.17 -9.54
CA GLU A 71 9.90 5.54 -9.25
C GLU A 71 8.68 5.92 -10.11
N GLY A 72 8.71 5.59 -11.40
CA GLY A 72 7.59 5.85 -12.32
C GLY A 72 6.31 5.12 -11.91
N PHE A 73 6.40 3.85 -11.52
CA PHE A 73 5.24 3.12 -11.00
C PHE A 73 4.72 3.70 -9.69
N LEU A 74 5.60 4.14 -8.78
CA LEU A 74 5.19 4.78 -7.54
C LEU A 74 4.42 6.08 -7.81
N LEU A 75 4.94 6.92 -8.71
CA LEU A 75 4.30 8.18 -9.08
C LEU A 75 2.94 7.95 -9.74
N LEU A 76 2.84 7.01 -10.69
CA LEU A 76 1.58 6.68 -11.34
C LEU A 76 0.55 6.13 -10.34
N ALA A 77 0.98 5.31 -9.39
CA ALA A 77 0.09 4.82 -8.34
C ALA A 77 -0.50 5.97 -7.51
N GLU A 78 0.35 6.92 -7.10
CA GLU A 78 -0.06 8.07 -6.30
C GLU A 78 -1.04 8.97 -7.07
N LEU A 79 -0.75 9.28 -8.34
CA LEU A 79 -1.63 10.08 -9.19
C LEU A 79 -3.00 9.42 -9.36
N CYS A 80 -3.03 8.11 -9.60
CA CYS A 80 -4.27 7.35 -9.69
C CYS A 80 -5.07 7.39 -8.38
N PHE A 81 -4.42 7.22 -7.23
CA PHE A 81 -5.09 7.27 -5.94
C PHE A 81 -5.65 8.65 -5.61
N LEU A 82 -4.87 9.72 -5.81
CA LEU A 82 -5.32 11.08 -5.51
C LEU A 82 -6.49 11.50 -6.42
N TRP A 83 -6.42 11.19 -7.72
CA TRP A 83 -7.54 11.44 -8.63
C TRP A 83 -8.75 10.58 -8.30
N GLY A 84 -8.56 9.28 -8.06
CA GLY A 84 -9.64 8.37 -7.68
C GLY A 84 -10.35 8.85 -6.42
N LEU A 85 -9.61 9.22 -5.39
CA LEU A 85 -10.15 9.70 -4.10
C LEU A 85 -11.01 10.96 -4.24
N GLY A 86 -10.60 11.89 -5.13
CA GLY A 86 -11.32 13.12 -5.41
C GLY A 86 -12.70 12.89 -6.04
N LEU A 87 -12.87 11.80 -6.79
CA LEU A 87 -14.12 11.52 -7.48
C LEU A 87 -15.25 11.10 -6.52
N PRO A 88 -16.50 11.52 -6.80
CA PRO A 88 -17.65 11.08 -6.02
C PRO A 88 -18.05 9.64 -6.40
N TYR A 89 -18.15 8.77 -5.40
CA TYR A 89 -18.63 7.40 -5.57
C TYR A 89 -20.14 7.30 -5.25
N ARG A 90 -20.97 7.63 -6.25
CA ARG A 90 -22.43 7.49 -6.15
C ARG A 90 -22.97 6.73 -7.38
N PRO A 91 -22.85 5.39 -7.42
CA PRO A 91 -23.12 4.60 -8.62
C PRO A 91 -24.56 4.73 -9.15
N ARG A 92 -25.53 5.06 -8.28
CA ARG A 92 -26.93 5.30 -8.68
C ARG A 92 -27.19 6.67 -9.30
N LEU A 93 -26.37 7.68 -8.98
CA LEU A 93 -26.60 9.07 -9.42
C LEU A 93 -25.63 9.49 -10.53
N VAL A 94 -24.35 9.08 -10.42
CA VAL A 94 -23.28 9.41 -11.36
C VAL A 94 -22.46 8.17 -11.68
N PRO A 95 -23.03 7.19 -12.42
CA PRO A 95 -22.39 5.89 -12.68
C PRO A 95 -21.03 6.02 -13.38
N GLY A 96 -20.88 6.99 -14.29
CA GLY A 96 -19.60 7.24 -14.96
C GLY A 96 -18.48 7.66 -13.99
N MET A 97 -18.75 8.58 -13.07
CA MET A 97 -17.77 9.01 -12.06
C MET A 97 -17.46 7.89 -11.06
N ALA A 98 -18.46 7.09 -10.69
CA ALA A 98 -18.25 5.91 -9.84
C ALA A 98 -17.39 4.84 -10.53
N GLY A 99 -17.59 4.63 -11.84
CA GLY A 99 -16.75 3.75 -12.66
C GLY A 99 -15.31 4.25 -12.76
N LEU A 100 -15.10 5.55 -13.01
CA LEU A 100 -13.77 6.17 -13.01
C LEU A 100 -13.07 6.06 -11.66
N HIS A 101 -13.78 6.29 -10.56
CA HIS A 101 -13.26 6.11 -9.20
C HIS A 101 -12.72 4.68 -8.99
N VAL A 102 -13.50 3.66 -9.36
CA VAL A 102 -13.11 2.25 -9.25
C VAL A 102 -11.93 1.94 -10.17
N GLY A 103 -12.00 2.38 -11.43
CA GLY A 103 -10.93 2.18 -12.42
C GLY A 103 -9.60 2.75 -11.94
N LEU A 104 -9.59 4.02 -11.53
CA LEU A 104 -8.40 4.69 -10.99
C LEU A 104 -7.87 4.01 -9.73
N SER A 105 -8.76 3.59 -8.81
CA SER A 105 -8.34 2.92 -7.58
C SER A 105 -7.69 1.57 -7.87
N LEU A 106 -8.26 0.78 -8.80
CA LEU A 106 -7.69 -0.50 -9.20
C LEU A 106 -6.37 -0.33 -9.95
N THR A 107 -6.31 0.61 -10.90
CA THR A 107 -5.08 0.91 -11.65
C THR A 107 -3.97 1.41 -10.73
N GLY A 108 -4.30 2.26 -9.74
CA GLY A 108 -3.33 2.69 -8.72
C GLY A 108 -2.78 1.53 -7.90
N CYS A 109 -3.64 0.60 -7.47
CA CYS A 109 -3.21 -0.63 -6.78
C CYS A 109 -2.28 -1.49 -7.66
N LEU A 110 -2.56 -1.62 -8.96
CA LEU A 110 -1.71 -2.38 -9.89
C LEU A 110 -0.35 -1.72 -10.10
N PHE A 111 -0.30 -0.40 -10.28
CA PHE A 111 0.97 0.32 -10.35
C PHE A 111 1.77 0.18 -9.07
N PHE A 112 1.13 0.28 -7.91
CA PHE A 112 1.82 0.06 -6.63
C PHE A 112 2.35 -1.37 -6.51
N LEU A 113 1.59 -2.38 -6.95
CA LEU A 113 2.05 -3.77 -6.99
C LEU A 113 3.29 -3.92 -7.90
N PHE A 114 3.26 -3.35 -9.10
CA PHE A 114 4.42 -3.37 -10.00
C PHE A 114 5.62 -2.64 -9.42
N CYS A 115 5.42 -1.52 -8.73
CA CYS A 115 6.45 -0.83 -7.96
C CYS A 115 7.10 -1.78 -6.95
N ILE A 116 6.32 -2.48 -6.11
CA ILE A 116 6.86 -3.42 -5.12
C ILE A 116 7.61 -4.59 -5.78
N ILE A 117 7.04 -5.20 -6.83
CA ILE A 117 7.68 -6.32 -7.55
C ILE A 117 9.01 -5.89 -8.14
N ARG A 118 9.04 -4.73 -8.82
CA ARG A 118 10.26 -4.15 -9.41
C ARG A 118 11.29 -3.84 -8.32
N PHE A 119 10.86 -3.24 -7.22
CA PHE A 119 11.71 -2.90 -6.08
C PHE A 119 12.35 -4.15 -5.46
N LEU A 120 11.56 -5.21 -5.21
CA LEU A 120 12.06 -6.49 -4.70
C LEU A 120 13.07 -7.12 -5.67
N HIS A 121 12.80 -7.06 -6.98
CA HIS A 121 13.73 -7.55 -7.98
C HIS A 121 15.09 -6.81 -7.90
N GLN A 122 15.07 -5.48 -7.76
CA GLN A 122 16.30 -4.70 -7.60
C GLN A 122 17.03 -5.03 -6.30
N LEU A 123 16.30 -5.19 -5.19
CA LEU A 123 16.87 -5.62 -3.91
C LEU A 123 17.53 -6.99 -4.02
N GLU A 124 16.93 -7.95 -4.74
CA GLU A 124 17.52 -9.26 -4.93
C GLU A 124 18.78 -9.23 -5.80
N ARG A 125 18.81 -8.36 -6.83
CA ARG A 125 20.04 -8.14 -7.61
C ARG A 125 21.18 -7.59 -6.76
N ARG A 126 20.87 -6.78 -5.74
CA ARG A 126 21.86 -6.11 -4.89
C ARG A 126 22.29 -6.92 -3.66
N PHE A 127 21.35 -7.59 -3.02
CA PHE A 127 21.56 -8.29 -1.74
C PHE A 127 21.45 -9.82 -1.89
N GLY A 128 21.27 -10.33 -3.11
CA GLY A 128 21.05 -11.75 -3.38
C GLY A 128 19.62 -12.19 -3.09
N ARG A 129 19.37 -13.50 -3.13
CA ARG A 129 18.02 -14.12 -2.96
C ARG A 129 17.52 -14.12 -1.50
N GLN A 130 17.77 -13.04 -0.78
CA GLN A 130 17.37 -12.89 0.62
C GLN A 130 15.87 -12.54 0.78
N PHE A 131 15.17 -12.16 -0.29
CA PHE A 131 13.79 -11.64 -0.27
C PHE A 131 12.72 -12.67 -0.70
N GLY A 132 13.04 -13.97 -0.69
CA GLY A 132 12.10 -15.03 -1.08
C GLY A 132 10.80 -15.02 -0.26
N LEU A 133 10.91 -14.86 1.07
CA LEU A 133 9.76 -14.82 1.97
C LEU A 133 8.87 -13.59 1.71
N GLU A 134 9.46 -12.43 1.42
CA GLU A 134 8.74 -11.18 1.18
C GLU A 134 7.99 -11.23 -0.15
N LYS A 135 8.55 -11.90 -1.16
CA LYS A 135 7.82 -12.21 -2.38
C LYS A 135 6.67 -13.18 -2.11
N ALA A 136 6.91 -14.26 -1.35
CA ALA A 136 5.85 -15.22 -1.02
C ALA A 136 4.69 -14.51 -0.29
N LEU A 137 4.99 -13.66 0.70
CA LEU A 137 3.99 -12.88 1.42
C LEU A 137 3.22 -11.92 0.52
N LEU A 138 3.90 -11.24 -0.42
CA LEU A 138 3.23 -10.37 -1.40
C LEU A 138 2.24 -11.17 -2.25
N TRP A 139 2.66 -12.33 -2.76
CA TRP A 139 1.78 -13.20 -3.53
C TRP A 139 0.64 -13.76 -2.69
N SER A 140 0.87 -14.10 -1.41
CA SER A 140 -0.20 -14.51 -0.49
C SER A 140 -1.24 -13.41 -0.29
N VAL A 141 -0.81 -12.15 -0.13
CA VAL A 141 -1.75 -11.01 -0.04
C VAL A 141 -2.57 -10.87 -1.32
N LEU A 142 -1.94 -11.00 -2.50
CA LEU A 142 -2.64 -10.93 -3.77
C LEU A 142 -3.66 -12.08 -3.93
N LEU A 143 -3.26 -13.31 -3.59
CA LEU A 143 -4.14 -14.49 -3.68
C LEU A 143 -5.34 -14.37 -2.73
N ILE A 144 -5.12 -13.95 -1.47
CA ILE A 144 -6.20 -13.75 -0.52
C ILE A 144 -7.12 -12.62 -0.99
N SER A 145 -6.56 -11.52 -1.50
CA SER A 145 -7.35 -10.40 -2.06
C SER A 145 -8.24 -10.86 -3.22
N ALA A 146 -7.68 -11.67 -4.13
CA ALA A 146 -8.42 -12.21 -5.26
C ALA A 146 -9.52 -13.20 -4.81
N ALA A 147 -9.23 -14.03 -3.80
CA ALA A 147 -10.21 -14.95 -3.22
C ALA A 147 -11.36 -14.20 -2.54
N LEU A 148 -11.07 -13.16 -1.76
CA LEU A 148 -12.08 -12.30 -1.12
C LEU A 148 -12.94 -11.60 -2.17
N TYR A 149 -12.32 -11.02 -3.21
CA TYR A 149 -13.05 -10.41 -4.32
C TYR A 149 -13.95 -11.43 -5.03
N ARG A 150 -13.44 -12.64 -5.29
CA ARG A 150 -14.19 -13.71 -5.97
C ARG A 150 -15.37 -14.22 -5.15
N ALA A 151 -15.22 -14.28 -3.82
CA ALA A 151 -16.25 -14.75 -2.90
C ALA A 151 -17.39 -13.74 -2.74
N VAL A 152 -17.08 -12.44 -2.73
CA VAL A 152 -18.07 -11.37 -2.49
C VAL A 152 -18.63 -10.79 -3.80
N GLY A 153 -17.86 -10.80 -4.88
CA GLY A 153 -18.27 -10.31 -6.20
C GLY A 153 -18.17 -8.79 -6.39
N ILE A 154 -17.75 -8.05 -5.36
CA ILE A 154 -17.49 -6.60 -5.41
C ILE A 154 -16.19 -6.26 -4.67
N ILE A 155 -15.65 -5.06 -4.92
CA ILE A 155 -14.63 -4.47 -4.06
C ILE A 155 -15.34 -4.05 -2.76
N SER A 156 -15.30 -4.93 -1.77
CA SER A 156 -16.01 -4.80 -0.50
C SER A 156 -15.15 -4.17 0.60
N GLY A 157 -15.81 -3.71 1.68
CA GLY A 157 -15.13 -3.15 2.85
C GLY A 157 -14.24 -4.17 3.56
N LEU A 158 -14.58 -5.46 3.49
CA LEU A 158 -13.73 -6.56 3.97
C LEU A 158 -12.41 -6.60 3.18
N LEU A 159 -12.50 -6.50 1.85
CA LEU A 159 -11.33 -6.49 0.98
C LEU A 159 -10.48 -5.24 1.22
N GLU A 160 -11.09 -4.06 1.29
CA GLU A 160 -10.38 -2.80 1.56
C GLU A 160 -9.71 -2.81 2.95
N LEU A 161 -10.39 -3.33 3.97
CA LEU A 161 -9.82 -3.54 5.31
C LEU A 161 -8.59 -4.46 5.24
N PHE A 162 -8.74 -5.63 4.62
CA PHE A 162 -7.66 -6.61 4.49
C PHE A 162 -6.46 -6.02 3.75
N VAL A 163 -6.67 -5.41 2.58
CA VAL A 163 -5.62 -4.84 1.75
C VAL A 163 -4.90 -3.72 2.50
N THR A 164 -5.63 -2.84 3.21
CA THR A 164 -5.02 -1.74 3.97
C THR A 164 -4.16 -2.24 5.13
N LEU A 165 -4.65 -3.24 5.87
CA LEU A 165 -3.89 -3.89 6.95
C LEU A 165 -2.62 -4.55 6.41
N ALA A 166 -2.77 -5.35 5.36
CA ALA A 166 -1.67 -6.05 4.70
C ALA A 166 -0.63 -5.08 4.16
N PHE A 167 -1.06 -3.99 3.53
CA PHE A 167 -0.23 -2.92 3.01
C PHE A 167 0.64 -2.27 4.10
N VAL A 168 0.00 -1.78 5.18
CA VAL A 168 0.72 -1.14 6.30
C VAL A 168 1.70 -2.11 6.95
N TRP A 169 1.28 -3.36 7.15
CA TRP A 169 2.12 -4.39 7.72
C TRP A 169 3.32 -4.74 6.82
N TYR A 170 3.09 -4.90 5.52
CA TYR A 170 4.09 -5.30 4.54
C TYR A 170 5.20 -4.26 4.42
N LEU A 171 4.86 -2.97 4.28
CA LEU A 171 5.86 -1.91 4.19
C LEU A 171 6.70 -1.78 5.46
N LYS A 172 6.07 -1.89 6.64
CA LYS A 172 6.81 -1.92 7.92
C LYS A 172 7.72 -3.14 8.05
N ARG A 173 7.31 -4.29 7.51
CA ARG A 173 8.14 -5.50 7.49
C ARG A 173 9.35 -5.30 6.60
N MET A 174 9.16 -4.74 5.40
CA MET A 174 10.23 -4.40 4.47
C MET A 174 11.24 -3.45 5.10
N GLU A 175 10.77 -2.40 5.78
CA GLU A 175 11.60 -1.41 6.48
C GLU A 175 12.50 -2.09 7.52
N LYS A 176 11.91 -2.90 8.41
CA LYS A 176 12.66 -3.67 9.42
C LYS A 176 13.71 -4.59 8.79
N LYS A 177 13.37 -5.24 7.68
CA LYS A 177 14.27 -6.17 6.99
C LYS A 177 15.46 -5.43 6.37
N LEU A 178 15.22 -4.31 5.68
CA LEU A 178 16.28 -3.52 5.07
C LEU A 178 17.22 -2.93 6.12
N VAL A 179 16.69 -2.41 7.23
CA VAL A 179 17.50 -1.95 8.36
C VAL A 179 18.40 -3.08 8.87
N LYS A 180 17.86 -4.30 9.06
CA LYS A 180 18.65 -5.46 9.51
C LYS A 180 19.78 -5.81 8.54
N ILE A 181 19.52 -5.81 7.24
CA ILE A 181 20.52 -6.11 6.21
C ILE A 181 21.60 -5.01 6.14
N SER A 182 21.19 -3.74 6.24
CA SER A 182 22.10 -2.60 6.25
C SER A 182 23.05 -2.64 7.45
N LEU A 183 22.54 -2.95 8.65
CA LEU A 183 23.35 -3.11 9.85
C LEU A 183 24.33 -4.28 9.76
N ALA A 184 23.90 -5.42 9.19
CA ALA A 184 24.77 -6.57 9.00
C ALA A 184 25.96 -6.25 8.08
N LYS A 185 25.71 -5.59 6.94
CA LYS A 185 26.76 -5.19 5.99
C LYS A 185 27.63 -4.03 6.49
N GLY A 186 27.04 -3.09 7.23
CA GLY A 186 27.78 -2.01 7.89
C GLY A 186 28.76 -2.54 8.95
N GLY A 187 28.36 -3.59 9.68
CA GLY A 187 29.22 -4.30 10.63
C GLY A 187 30.38 -5.05 9.95
N GLU A 188 30.13 -5.70 8.81
CA GLU A 188 31.17 -6.37 8.02
C GLU A 188 32.24 -5.38 7.50
N CYS A 189 31.84 -4.17 7.10
CA CYS A 189 32.76 -3.12 6.65
C CYS A 189 33.68 -2.61 7.78
N VAL A 190 33.17 -2.52 9.01
CA VAL A 190 33.98 -2.13 10.19
C VAL A 190 34.94 -3.23 10.62
N ILE A 191 34.54 -4.51 10.53
CA ILE A 191 35.41 -5.64 10.88
C ILE A 191 36.54 -5.80 9.84
N LEU A 192 36.26 -5.65 8.55
CA LEU A 192 37.28 -5.70 7.50
C LEU A 192 38.31 -4.56 7.58
N ASN A 193 37.93 -3.39 8.09
CA ASN A 193 38.85 -2.27 8.33
C ASN A 193 39.67 -2.37 9.63
N ARG A 194 39.36 -3.31 10.53
CA ARG A 194 40.18 -3.59 11.72
C ARG A 194 41.19 -4.72 11.52
N LEU A 195 41.08 -5.45 10.40
CA LEU A 195 41.94 -6.57 10.05
C LEU A 195 42.98 -6.20 8.97
N LYS A 196 43.09 -4.92 8.62
CA LYS A 196 44.17 -4.32 7.83
C LYS A 196 44.97 -3.39 8.72
#